data_AF-A0A843S5T7-F1
#
_entry.id   AF-A0A843S5T7-F1
#
_cell.length_a   1.000
_cell.length_b   1.000
_cell.length_c   1.000
_cell.angle_alpha   90.00
_cell.angle_beta   90.00
_cell.angle_gamma   90.00
#
_symmetry.space_group_name_H-M   'P 1'
#
loop_
_entity.id
_entity.type
_entity.pdbx_description
1 polymer ?
#
loop_
_entity_poly.entity_id
_entity_poly.type
_entity_poly.pdbx_seq_one_letter_code
_entity_poly.pdbx_strand_id
1 'polypeptide(L)'
;MIVQHAVTATRAWHPCTVATYVCAREVRVSLDALSNLAVWRGAVARAAAALLAISVTMVPGYARAAEQEKLTAADGAADNAFGRSLALDGDTLVVGAPGAEVDGNGFQGAVYVLTRSEGTWTETAKLTAADGATSDRFGQAVALEGDTLIVGSVLSGTYVFTRSGGTWTETATLSPSTGSPGSLALSGDTLVVGVLSVLGEALVFT
;
A
#
# COMPACT_ATOMS: atom_id res chain seq x y z
N MET A 1 0.82 -25.87 57.13
CA MET A 1 1.44 -26.85 56.22
C MET A 1 1.03 -26.46 54.81
N ILE A 2 1.90 -25.80 54.05
CA ILE A 2 1.60 -25.32 52.70
C ILE A 2 1.87 -26.49 51.75
N VAL A 3 0.82 -27.04 51.13
CA VAL A 3 0.97 -28.05 50.07
C VAL A 3 1.10 -27.29 48.75
N GLN A 4 2.29 -27.33 48.14
CA GLN A 4 2.47 -26.81 46.78
C GLN A 4 1.81 -27.77 45.79
N HIS A 5 0.98 -27.23 44.89
CA HIS A 5 0.43 -27.98 43.76
C HIS A 5 1.28 -27.72 42.51
N ALA A 6 1.83 -28.79 41.93
CA ALA A 6 2.63 -28.72 40.72
C ALA A 6 1.70 -28.68 39.49
N VAL A 7 1.86 -27.64 38.67
CA VAL A 7 1.22 -27.54 37.34
C VAL A 7 2.13 -28.24 36.34
N THR A 8 1.71 -29.40 35.82
CA THR A 8 2.48 -30.13 34.80
C THR A 8 1.93 -29.77 33.42
N ALA A 9 2.67 -28.98 32.64
CA ALA A 9 2.35 -28.70 31.24
C ALA A 9 2.99 -29.77 30.34
N THR A 10 2.19 -30.62 29.69
CA THR A 10 2.70 -31.55 28.68
C THR A 10 2.77 -30.87 27.32
N ARG A 11 3.97 -30.81 26.72
CA ARG A 11 4.20 -30.32 25.35
C ARG A 11 4.01 -31.49 24.39
N ALA A 12 2.92 -31.50 23.63
CA ALA A 12 2.77 -32.40 22.49
C ALA A 12 3.04 -31.64 21.19
N TRP A 13 4.04 -32.09 20.43
CA TRP A 13 4.35 -31.60 19.09
C TRP A 13 3.56 -32.44 18.07
N HIS A 14 2.73 -31.81 17.24
CA HIS A 14 2.16 -32.48 16.09
C HIS A 14 3.12 -32.35 14.90
N PRO A 15 3.43 -33.43 14.16
CA PRO A 15 4.20 -33.32 12.93
C PRO A 15 3.36 -32.58 11.88
N CYS A 16 3.93 -31.51 11.35
CA CYS A 16 3.31 -30.69 10.30
C CYS A 16 3.30 -31.49 8.99
N THR A 17 2.12 -31.90 8.50
CA THR A 17 1.97 -32.33 7.12
C THR A 17 1.99 -31.09 6.22
N VAL A 18 2.82 -31.17 5.17
CA VAL A 18 3.14 -30.10 4.24
C VAL A 18 1.90 -29.73 3.42
N ALA A 19 1.13 -28.73 3.87
CA ALA A 19 0.31 -27.83 3.03
C ALA A 19 -0.55 -26.88 3.88
N THR A 20 0.03 -26.13 4.82
CA THR A 20 -0.51 -24.85 5.33
C THR A 20 0.48 -24.27 6.33
N TYR A 21 1.04 -23.08 6.04
CA TYR A 21 1.83 -22.31 7.00
C TYR A 21 0.90 -21.72 8.07
N VAL A 22 0.44 -22.52 9.04
CA VAL A 22 -0.11 -22.03 10.31
C VAL A 22 0.29 -22.99 11.42
N CYS A 23 1.32 -22.66 12.21
CA CYS A 23 1.55 -23.28 13.51
C CYS A 23 0.69 -22.53 14.55
N ALA A 24 -0.55 -22.96 14.76
CA ALA A 24 -1.33 -22.50 15.91
C ALA A 24 -0.85 -23.25 17.17
N ARG A 25 -0.41 -22.49 18.18
CA ARG A 25 0.00 -23.03 19.47
C ARG A 25 -1.23 -23.13 20.38
N GLU A 26 -1.89 -24.29 20.42
CA GLU A 26 -2.91 -24.54 21.44
C GLU A 26 -2.24 -24.86 22.79
N VAL A 27 -2.49 -24.02 23.80
CA VAL A 27 -2.21 -24.37 25.20
C VAL A 27 -3.49 -25.01 25.76
N ARG A 28 -3.53 -26.34 25.86
CA ARG A 28 -4.62 -27.04 26.55
C ARG A 28 -4.27 -27.20 28.02
N VAL A 29 -5.10 -26.64 28.89
CA VAL A 29 -5.03 -26.89 30.34
C VAL A 29 -6.07 -27.96 30.66
N SER A 30 -5.62 -29.17 31.00
CA SER A 30 -6.50 -30.23 31.50
C SER A 30 -6.78 -29.99 32.98
N LEU A 31 -8.06 -29.89 33.35
CA LEU A 31 -8.50 -29.94 34.75
C LEU A 31 -8.93 -31.39 35.02
N ASP A 32 -8.00 -32.25 35.38
CA ASP A 32 -8.34 -33.59 35.86
C ASP A 32 -8.59 -33.58 37.37
N ALA A 33 -9.65 -34.31 37.74
CA ALA A 33 -10.11 -34.68 39.08
C ALA A 33 -11.03 -33.69 39.82
N LEU A 34 -12.34 -33.88 39.66
CA LEU A 34 -13.30 -33.93 40.77
C LEU A 34 -14.43 -34.92 40.45
N SER A 35 -14.14 -36.23 40.51
CA SER A 35 -15.20 -37.23 40.70
C SER A 35 -15.48 -37.36 42.20
N ASN A 36 -16.76 -37.23 42.55
CA ASN A 36 -17.33 -37.34 43.89
C ASN A 36 -17.11 -36.13 44.83
N LEU A 37 -18.13 -35.27 44.91
CA LEU A 37 -18.89 -35.02 46.14
C LEU A 37 -20.09 -34.13 45.82
N ALA A 38 -21.29 -34.68 46.06
CA ALA A 38 -22.56 -34.01 45.88
C ALA A 38 -22.85 -33.05 47.04
N VAL A 39 -22.41 -31.80 46.97
CA VAL A 39 -22.96 -30.66 47.76
C VAL A 39 -22.72 -29.38 46.95
N TRP A 40 -23.69 -28.46 46.93
CA TRP A 40 -23.70 -27.15 46.25
C TRP A 40 -24.37 -27.06 44.87
N ARG A 41 -25.64 -27.47 44.80
CA ARG A 41 -26.62 -26.81 43.90
C ARG A 41 -26.86 -25.38 44.42
N GLY A 42 -26.06 -24.40 44.00
CA GLY A 42 -26.28 -23.00 44.44
C GLY A 42 -25.19 -21.97 44.13
N ALA A 43 -24.00 -22.39 43.69
CA ALA A 43 -22.89 -21.45 43.42
C ALA A 43 -22.22 -21.66 42.05
N VAL A 44 -22.94 -22.21 41.07
CA VAL A 44 -22.45 -22.36 39.69
C VAL A 44 -23.28 -21.49 38.76
N ALA A 45 -23.24 -20.17 38.98
CA ALA A 45 -23.79 -19.20 38.03
C ALA A 45 -22.88 -18.00 37.76
N ARG A 46 -21.69 -17.90 38.39
CA ARG A 46 -20.80 -16.74 38.19
C ARG A 46 -19.32 -17.13 38.27
N ALA A 47 -18.88 -18.01 37.38
CA ALA A 47 -17.46 -18.14 37.04
C ALA A 47 -17.26 -18.83 35.67
N ALA A 48 -18.11 -18.53 34.69
CA ALA A 48 -17.79 -18.86 33.31
C ALA A 48 -16.89 -17.75 32.76
N ALA A 49 -15.59 -18.01 32.78
CA ALA A 49 -14.59 -17.54 31.83
C ALA A 49 -14.74 -16.08 31.33
N ALA A 50 -14.31 -15.11 32.15
CA ALA A 50 -13.77 -13.88 31.60
C ALA A 50 -12.33 -14.14 31.11
N LEU A 51 -12.18 -14.99 30.09
CA LEU A 51 -11.00 -14.96 29.25
C LEU A 51 -11.15 -13.71 28.39
N LEU A 52 -10.39 -12.66 28.69
CA LEU A 52 -10.05 -11.64 27.72
C LEU A 52 -9.29 -12.34 26.58
N ALA A 53 -10.04 -12.92 25.64
CA ALA A 53 -9.48 -13.24 24.35
C ALA A 53 -9.14 -11.88 23.73
N ILE A 54 -7.87 -11.51 23.74
CA ILE A 54 -7.34 -10.53 22.80
C ILE A 54 -7.52 -11.20 21.43
N SER A 55 -8.70 -11.04 20.84
CA SER A 55 -8.92 -11.36 19.44
C SER A 55 -8.12 -10.33 18.67
N VAL A 56 -6.88 -10.67 18.31
CA VAL A 56 -6.21 -9.97 17.22
C VAL A 56 -7.07 -10.26 15.99
N THR A 57 -7.97 -9.34 15.65
CA THR A 57 -8.63 -9.37 14.35
C THR A 57 -7.54 -9.15 13.33
N MET A 58 -7.03 -10.23 12.74
CA MET A 58 -6.31 -10.12 11.48
C MET A 58 -7.20 -9.31 10.55
N VAL A 59 -6.72 -8.16 10.07
CA VAL A 59 -7.40 -7.43 9.01
C VAL A 59 -7.53 -8.43 7.86
N PRO A 60 -8.73 -8.84 7.44
CA PRO A 60 -8.92 -9.99 6.54
C PRO A 60 -8.42 -9.74 5.10
N GLY A 61 -7.61 -8.71 4.86
CA GLY A 61 -7.25 -8.23 3.52
C GLY A 61 -6.00 -8.85 2.90
N TYR A 62 -5.05 -9.38 3.68
CA TYR A 62 -3.73 -9.74 3.12
C TYR A 62 -3.37 -11.23 3.18
N ALA A 63 -4.12 -12.03 3.94
CA ALA A 63 -3.85 -13.47 4.08
C ALA A 63 -4.27 -14.31 2.85
N ARG A 64 -4.93 -13.70 1.86
CA ARG A 64 -5.32 -14.30 0.57
C ARG A 64 -5.10 -13.33 -0.60
N ALA A 65 -3.92 -12.70 -0.65
CA ALA A 65 -3.54 -11.97 -1.85
C ALA A 65 -3.30 -12.98 -2.99
N ALA A 66 -4.26 -13.09 -3.90
CA ALA A 66 -4.09 -13.74 -5.19
C ALA A 66 -3.98 -12.64 -6.25
N GLU A 67 -3.08 -12.83 -7.23
CA GLU A 67 -3.01 -11.97 -8.41
C GLU A 67 -4.35 -12.04 -9.15
N GLN A 68 -5.09 -10.92 -9.20
CA GLN A 68 -6.38 -10.83 -9.87
C GLN A 68 -6.22 -10.39 -11.33
N GLU A 69 -5.32 -9.43 -11.57
CA GLU A 69 -5.13 -8.80 -12.87
C GLU A 69 -3.69 -8.29 -12.97
N LYS A 70 -3.10 -8.43 -14.15
CA LYS A 70 -1.82 -7.83 -14.50
C LYS A 70 -2.06 -6.59 -15.34
N LEU A 71 -1.60 -5.45 -14.84
CA LEU A 71 -1.73 -4.16 -15.53
C LEU A 71 -0.47 -3.87 -16.35
N THR A 72 -0.66 -3.45 -17.60
CA THR A 72 0.40 -3.01 -18.50
C THR A 72 -0.04 -1.76 -19.22
N ALA A 73 0.90 -0.86 -19.52
CA ALA A 73 0.63 0.25 -20.44
C ALA A 73 0.24 -0.29 -21.84
N ALA A 74 -0.73 0.34 -22.48
CA ALA A 74 -1.19 -0.03 -23.82
C ALA A 74 -0.07 0.05 -24.87
N ASP A 75 0.87 0.98 -24.71
CA ASP A 75 2.06 1.18 -25.53
C ASP A 75 3.35 0.72 -24.82
N GLY A 76 3.21 -0.14 -23.82
CA GLY A 76 4.33 -0.58 -22.98
C GLY A 76 5.44 -1.28 -23.79
N ALA A 77 6.61 -0.64 -23.87
CA ALA A 77 7.83 -1.27 -24.34
C ALA A 77 8.65 -1.82 -23.17
N ALA A 78 9.54 -2.78 -23.46
CA ALA A 78 10.58 -3.17 -22.52
C ALA A 78 11.38 -1.92 -22.09
N ASP A 79 11.81 -1.87 -20.83
CA ASP A 79 12.63 -0.80 -20.25
C ASP A 79 11.95 0.56 -20.00
N ASN A 80 10.66 0.73 -20.31
CA ASN A 80 9.91 1.96 -19.97
C ASN A 80 9.71 2.17 -18.45
N ALA A 81 10.07 1.18 -17.64
CA ALA A 81 9.93 1.19 -16.18
C ALA A 81 8.50 1.49 -15.71
N PHE A 82 7.49 0.98 -16.42
CA PHE A 82 6.10 1.04 -15.98
C PHE A 82 5.96 0.40 -14.60
N GLY A 83 5.30 1.10 -13.68
CA GLY A 83 5.18 0.67 -12.27
C GLY A 83 6.30 1.22 -11.38
N ARG A 84 7.15 2.12 -11.87
CA ARG A 84 8.22 2.72 -11.06
C ARG A 84 7.69 3.53 -9.88
N SER A 85 6.51 4.14 -10.05
CA SER A 85 5.78 4.91 -9.05
C SER A 85 4.29 4.65 -9.22
N LEU A 86 3.54 4.69 -8.12
CA LEU A 86 2.12 4.36 -8.07
C LEU A 86 1.41 5.32 -7.10
N ALA A 87 0.23 5.81 -7.48
CA ALA A 87 -0.69 6.49 -6.57
C ALA A 87 -2.12 6.00 -6.86
N LEU A 88 -2.87 5.70 -5.81
CA LEU A 88 -4.22 5.17 -5.89
C LEU A 88 -5.13 6.03 -5.02
N ASP A 89 -6.21 6.53 -5.61
CA ASP A 89 -7.30 7.16 -4.88
C ASP A 89 -8.65 6.66 -5.43
N GLY A 90 -9.44 6.05 -4.55
CA GLY A 90 -10.67 5.34 -4.93
C GLY A 90 -10.44 4.35 -6.07
N ASP A 91 -11.13 4.59 -7.18
CA ASP A 91 -11.07 3.80 -8.41
C ASP A 91 -10.09 4.37 -9.46
N THR A 92 -9.25 5.34 -9.11
CA THR A 92 -8.25 5.91 -10.02
C THR A 92 -6.83 5.52 -9.58
N LEU A 93 -6.12 4.81 -10.43
CA LEU A 93 -4.73 4.42 -10.27
C LEU A 93 -3.87 5.20 -11.27
N VAL A 94 -2.79 5.80 -10.80
CA VAL A 94 -1.79 6.43 -11.64
C VAL A 94 -0.49 5.64 -11.55
N VAL A 95 0.09 5.34 -12.70
CA VAL A 95 1.31 4.54 -12.82
C VAL A 95 2.37 5.31 -13.59
N GLY A 96 3.52 5.52 -12.97
CA GLY A 96 4.66 6.16 -13.61
C GLY A 96 5.48 5.20 -14.48
N ALA A 97 5.94 5.72 -15.61
CA ALA A 97 6.85 5.07 -16.55
C ALA A 97 7.93 6.05 -17.02
N PRO A 98 8.91 6.39 -16.16
CA PRO A 98 9.92 7.39 -16.47
C PRO A 98 10.90 6.98 -17.58
N GLY A 99 10.84 5.73 -18.04
CA GLY A 99 11.61 5.28 -19.20
C GLY A 99 10.88 5.45 -20.53
N ALA A 100 9.60 5.84 -20.53
CA ALA A 100 8.80 5.93 -21.75
C ALA A 100 9.40 6.91 -22.76
N GLU A 101 9.48 6.48 -24.02
CA GLU A 101 9.74 7.35 -25.16
C GLU A 101 8.43 8.05 -25.58
N VAL A 102 8.55 9.33 -25.93
CA VAL A 102 7.44 10.16 -26.40
C VAL A 102 7.92 10.91 -27.63
N ASP A 103 7.30 10.67 -28.79
CA ASP A 103 7.61 11.36 -30.07
C ASP A 103 9.11 11.40 -30.43
N GLY A 104 9.85 10.32 -30.12
CA GLY A 104 11.28 10.19 -30.38
C GLY A 104 12.19 10.72 -29.27
N ASN A 105 11.64 11.32 -28.21
CA ASN A 105 12.40 11.71 -27.02
C ASN A 105 12.54 10.52 -26.06
N GLY A 106 13.70 9.89 -26.09
CA GLY A 106 14.02 8.78 -25.21
C GLY A 106 13.99 9.21 -23.73
N PHE A 107 13.41 8.38 -22.87
CA PHE A 107 13.31 8.62 -21.42
C PHE A 107 12.66 9.97 -21.05
N GLN A 108 11.84 10.56 -21.94
CA GLN A 108 11.02 11.72 -21.57
C GLN A 108 10.09 11.36 -20.40
N GLY A 109 9.55 10.15 -20.43
CA GLY A 109 8.70 9.60 -19.39
C GLY A 109 7.23 9.95 -19.59
N ALA A 110 6.37 9.12 -19.01
CA ALA A 110 4.93 9.26 -19.06
C ALA A 110 4.32 8.78 -17.73
N VAL A 111 3.08 9.19 -17.47
CA VAL A 111 2.21 8.54 -16.49
C VAL A 111 0.94 8.04 -17.15
N TYR A 112 0.44 6.91 -16.67
CA TYR A 112 -0.76 6.28 -17.18
C TYR A 112 -1.83 6.31 -16.10
N VAL A 113 -3.04 6.73 -16.46
CA VAL A 113 -4.19 6.79 -15.58
C VAL A 113 -5.09 5.60 -15.91
N LEU A 114 -5.29 4.73 -14.94
CA LEU A 114 -6.21 3.62 -15.03
C LEU A 114 -7.40 3.88 -14.12
N THR A 115 -8.61 3.59 -14.61
CA THR A 115 -9.83 3.62 -13.79
C THR A 115 -10.38 2.23 -13.61
N ARG A 116 -10.89 1.94 -12.42
CA ARG A 116 -11.57 0.69 -12.11
C ARG A 116 -13.07 0.83 -12.30
N SER A 117 -13.67 -0.10 -13.02
CA SER A 117 -15.12 -0.23 -13.12
C SER A 117 -15.50 -1.71 -13.09
N GLU A 118 -16.48 -2.07 -12.27
CA GLU A 118 -16.98 -3.45 -12.14
C GLU A 118 -15.87 -4.49 -11.85
N GLY A 119 -14.79 -4.06 -11.17
CA GLY A 119 -13.67 -4.90 -10.80
C GLY A 119 -12.51 -4.91 -11.81
N THR A 120 -12.71 -4.42 -13.02
CA THR A 120 -11.71 -4.37 -14.10
C THR A 120 -11.02 -3.01 -14.17
N TRP A 121 -9.71 -3.00 -14.36
CA TRP A 121 -8.95 -1.78 -14.61
C TRP A 121 -8.85 -1.49 -16.11
N THR A 122 -8.92 -0.22 -16.48
CA THR A 122 -8.77 0.21 -17.87
C THR A 122 -7.95 1.48 -17.93
N GLU A 123 -6.94 1.51 -18.79
CA GLU A 123 -6.18 2.73 -19.08
C GLU A 123 -7.09 3.75 -19.79
N THR A 124 -7.24 4.93 -19.19
CA THR A 124 -8.11 6.02 -19.65
C THR A 124 -7.35 7.23 -20.15
N ALA A 125 -6.08 7.38 -19.75
CA ALA A 125 -5.22 8.45 -20.24
C ALA A 125 -3.74 8.07 -20.14
N LYS A 126 -2.95 8.59 -21.08
CA LYS A 126 -1.50 8.73 -20.98
C LYS A 126 -1.21 10.23 -20.88
N LEU A 127 -0.48 10.64 -19.86
CA LEU A 127 -0.10 12.03 -19.62
C LEU A 127 1.42 12.17 -19.76
N THR A 128 1.83 13.29 -20.34
CA THR A 128 3.22 13.70 -20.55
C THR A 128 3.35 15.17 -20.17
N ALA A 129 4.53 15.59 -19.73
CA ALA A 129 4.81 17.01 -19.50
C ALA A 129 4.73 17.79 -20.82
N ALA A 130 4.07 18.95 -20.80
CA ALA A 130 3.91 19.81 -21.97
C ALA A 130 5.25 20.34 -22.53
N ASP A 131 6.23 20.55 -21.66
CA ASP A 131 7.60 20.94 -21.98
C ASP A 131 8.59 19.76 -21.99
N GLY A 132 8.07 18.53 -21.97
CA GLY A 132 8.89 17.35 -21.76
C GLY A 132 9.95 17.16 -22.85
N ALA A 133 11.16 16.87 -22.39
CA ALA A 133 12.34 16.64 -23.22
C ALA A 133 12.97 15.28 -22.95
N THR A 134 13.96 14.93 -23.77
CA THR A 134 14.74 13.69 -23.61
C THR A 134 15.36 13.63 -22.21
N SER A 135 15.24 12.46 -21.56
CA SER A 135 15.78 12.18 -20.22
C SER A 135 15.14 12.90 -19.02
N ASP A 136 14.03 13.61 -19.22
CA ASP A 136 13.30 14.26 -18.14
C ASP A 136 12.83 13.27 -17.06
N ARG A 137 12.50 12.04 -17.48
CA ARG A 137 12.02 10.96 -16.60
C ARG A 137 10.76 11.37 -15.85
N PHE A 138 9.84 12.02 -16.54
CA PHE A 138 8.50 12.33 -16.04
C PHE A 138 7.79 11.05 -15.58
N GLY A 139 7.15 11.11 -14.41
CA GLY A 139 6.57 9.92 -13.75
C GLY A 139 7.54 9.19 -12.81
N GLN A 140 8.67 9.81 -12.44
CA GLN A 140 9.59 9.26 -11.44
C GLN A 140 8.89 9.07 -10.09
N ALA A 141 8.07 10.04 -9.70
CA ALA A 141 7.22 10.05 -8.51
C ALA A 141 5.83 10.55 -8.90
N VAL A 142 4.81 10.05 -8.22
CA VAL A 142 3.43 10.49 -8.38
C VAL A 142 2.75 10.61 -7.02
N ALA A 143 1.85 11.57 -6.89
CA ALA A 143 0.89 11.68 -5.78
C ALA A 143 -0.47 12.07 -6.33
N LEU A 144 -1.54 11.48 -5.80
CA LEU A 144 -2.91 11.68 -6.27
C LEU A 144 -3.83 11.91 -5.08
N GLU A 145 -4.68 12.93 -5.18
CA GLU A 145 -5.80 13.14 -4.27
C GLU A 145 -6.97 13.78 -5.04
N GLY A 146 -8.09 13.07 -5.10
CA GLY A 146 -9.27 13.44 -5.87
C GLY A 146 -8.93 13.74 -7.33
N ASP A 147 -9.21 14.98 -7.73
CA ASP A 147 -8.97 15.48 -9.08
C ASP A 147 -7.58 16.14 -9.24
N THR A 148 -6.69 16.06 -8.25
CA THR A 148 -5.34 16.64 -8.32
C THR A 148 -4.28 15.55 -8.37
N LEU A 149 -3.48 15.57 -9.43
CA LEU A 149 -2.36 14.66 -9.65
C LEU A 149 -1.07 15.48 -9.71
N ILE A 150 -0.09 15.07 -8.93
CA ILE A 150 1.26 15.65 -8.93
C ILE A 150 2.22 14.64 -9.52
N VAL A 151 3.04 15.07 -10.48
CA VAL A 151 4.02 14.20 -11.15
C VAL A 151 5.41 14.81 -11.06
N GLY A 152 6.38 14.03 -10.59
CA GLY A 152 7.78 14.40 -10.55
C GLY A 152 8.54 14.01 -11.82
N SER A 153 9.39 14.91 -12.27
CA SER A 153 10.42 14.76 -13.31
C SER A 153 11.79 15.02 -12.68
N VAL A 154 12.79 14.21 -13.02
CA VAL A 154 14.13 14.35 -12.44
C VAL A 154 14.80 15.64 -12.91
N LEU A 155 14.61 16.02 -14.18
CA LEU A 155 15.31 17.17 -14.76
C LEU A 155 14.47 18.44 -14.82
N SER A 156 13.14 18.31 -14.85
CA SER A 156 12.25 19.42 -15.19
C SER A 156 11.36 19.87 -14.03
N GLY A 157 11.42 19.17 -12.89
CA GLY A 157 10.71 19.56 -11.66
C GLY A 157 9.40 18.81 -11.49
N THR A 158 8.40 19.46 -10.92
CA THR A 158 7.12 18.86 -10.55
C THR A 158 5.98 19.48 -11.33
N TYR A 159 5.00 18.68 -11.73
CA TYR A 159 3.89 19.08 -12.57
C TYR A 159 2.58 18.81 -11.86
N VAL A 160 1.63 19.75 -11.98
CA VAL A 160 0.29 19.65 -11.40
C VAL A 160 -0.71 19.42 -12.52
N PHE A 161 -1.43 18.32 -12.46
CA PHE A 161 -2.54 18.00 -13.34
C PHE A 161 -3.85 18.08 -12.56
N THR A 162 -4.85 18.72 -13.13
CA THR A 162 -6.21 18.72 -12.59
C THR A 162 -7.16 17.97 -13.51
N ARG A 163 -8.07 17.18 -12.93
CA ARG A 163 -9.12 16.49 -13.66
C ARG A 163 -10.40 17.31 -13.68
N SER A 164 -11.00 17.46 -14.85
CA SER A 164 -12.34 18.02 -15.00
C SER A 164 -13.08 17.31 -16.13
N GLY A 165 -14.30 16.85 -15.88
CA GLY A 165 -15.09 16.13 -16.88
C GLY A 165 -14.43 14.85 -17.41
N GLY A 166 -13.56 14.22 -16.60
CA GLY A 166 -12.79 13.03 -16.99
C GLY A 166 -11.45 13.33 -17.67
N THR A 167 -11.21 14.57 -18.10
CA THR A 167 -9.98 15.00 -18.77
C THR A 167 -8.98 15.54 -17.77
N TRP A 168 -7.72 15.10 -17.88
CA TRP A 168 -6.59 15.65 -17.12
C TRP A 168 -5.92 16.77 -17.91
N THR A 169 -5.57 17.86 -17.24
CA THR A 169 -4.88 19.01 -17.86
C THR A 169 -3.77 19.47 -16.94
N GLU A 170 -2.58 19.70 -17.50
CA GLU A 170 -1.46 20.33 -16.79
C GLU A 170 -1.83 21.79 -16.49
N THR A 171 -1.80 22.17 -15.22
CA THR A 171 -2.23 23.50 -14.74
C THR A 171 -1.11 24.32 -14.13
N ALA A 172 -0.06 23.67 -13.64
CA ALA A 172 1.09 24.36 -13.08
C ALA A 172 2.36 23.50 -13.16
N THR A 173 3.49 24.19 -13.19
CA THR A 173 4.82 23.62 -12.95
C THR A 173 5.39 24.21 -11.67
N LEU A 174 5.94 23.34 -10.83
CA LEU A 174 6.58 23.65 -9.56
C LEU A 174 8.02 23.17 -9.65
N SER A 175 8.95 24.11 -9.80
CA SER A 175 10.38 23.79 -9.76
C SER A 175 10.88 23.93 -8.33
N PRO A 176 11.38 22.85 -7.71
CA PRO A 176 12.05 23.00 -6.43
C PRO A 176 13.25 23.95 -6.60
N SER A 177 13.50 24.81 -5.60
CA SER A 177 14.61 25.78 -5.65
C SER A 177 15.99 25.11 -5.69
N THR A 178 16.04 23.82 -5.40
CA THR A 178 17.22 22.98 -5.25
C THR A 178 16.87 21.55 -5.65
N GLY A 179 17.83 20.82 -6.27
CA GLY A 179 17.74 19.38 -6.52
C GLY A 179 16.58 18.91 -7.42
N SER A 180 16.36 17.60 -7.41
CA SER A 180 15.33 16.93 -8.21
C SER A 180 14.25 16.33 -7.30
N PRO A 181 12.96 16.34 -7.68
CA PRO A 181 11.92 15.68 -6.91
C PRO A 181 12.15 14.17 -6.87
N GLY A 182 12.16 13.61 -5.67
CA GLY A 182 12.40 12.18 -5.42
C GLY A 182 11.20 11.45 -4.83
N SER A 183 10.40 12.13 -3.99
CA SER A 183 9.16 11.60 -3.42
C SER A 183 8.14 12.72 -3.27
N LEU A 184 6.86 12.36 -3.36
CA LEU A 184 5.75 13.30 -3.31
C LEU A 184 4.71 12.82 -2.31
N ALA A 185 4.11 13.74 -1.57
CA ALA A 185 2.93 13.49 -0.75
C ALA A 185 1.97 14.67 -0.89
N LEU A 186 0.69 14.39 -1.09
CA LEU A 186 -0.37 15.38 -1.24
C LEU A 186 -1.41 15.15 -0.16
N SER A 187 -1.89 16.23 0.46
CA SER A 187 -3.07 16.22 1.33
C SER A 187 -3.72 17.59 1.37
N GLY A 188 -4.97 17.66 0.90
CA GLY A 188 -5.69 18.91 0.70
C GLY A 188 -4.94 19.87 -0.23
N ASP A 189 -4.68 21.07 0.26
CA ASP A 189 -3.89 22.10 -0.42
C ASP A 189 -2.38 21.94 -0.21
N THR A 190 -1.95 20.99 0.62
CA THR A 190 -0.55 20.84 1.01
C THR A 190 0.14 19.77 0.18
N LEU A 191 1.15 20.17 -0.59
CA LEU A 191 2.08 19.28 -1.27
C LEU A 191 3.44 19.28 -0.57
N VAL A 192 3.95 18.11 -0.25
CA VAL A 192 5.32 17.90 0.25
C VAL A 192 6.15 17.22 -0.83
N VAL A 193 7.24 17.86 -1.22
CA VAL A 193 8.20 17.35 -2.20
C VAL A 193 9.50 17.00 -1.49
N GLY A 194 9.83 15.72 -1.43
CA GLY A 194 11.16 15.26 -1.05
C GLY A 194 12.13 15.52 -2.18
N VAL A 195 13.20 16.25 -1.91
CA VAL A 195 14.19 16.69 -2.89
C VAL A 195 15.47 15.88 -2.71
N LEU A 196 15.90 15.25 -3.79
CA LEU A 196 17.21 14.63 -3.91
C LEU A 196 18.24 15.72 -4.20
N SER A 197 18.88 16.21 -3.14
CA SER A 197 20.02 17.11 -3.18
C SER A 197 21.15 16.56 -2.30
N VAL A 198 22.35 17.16 -2.39
CA VAL A 198 23.49 16.77 -1.54
C VAL A 198 23.22 16.90 -0.03
N LEU A 199 22.20 17.67 0.37
CA LEU A 199 21.82 17.86 1.76
C LEU A 199 20.53 17.12 2.16
N GLY A 200 19.72 16.66 1.19
CA GLY A 200 18.42 16.02 1.43
C GLY A 200 17.40 17.00 2.02
N GLU A 201 16.50 17.52 1.19
CA GLU A 201 15.56 18.57 1.59
C GLU A 201 14.11 18.11 1.40
N ALA A 202 13.18 18.72 2.13
CA ALA A 202 11.75 18.57 1.90
C ALA A 202 11.13 19.97 1.77
N LEU A 203 10.45 20.20 0.65
CA LEU A 203 9.79 21.47 0.35
C LEU A 203 8.29 21.30 0.53
N VAL A 204 7.65 22.29 1.16
CA VAL A 204 6.20 22.31 1.39
C VAL A 204 5.61 23.44 0.57
N PHE A 205 4.55 23.12 -0.18
CA PHE A 205 3.76 24.05 -0.97
C PHE A 205 2.33 24.04 -0.41
N THR A 206 1.71 25.21 -0.30
CA THR A 206 0.36 25.47 0.22
C THR A 206 -0.33 26.53 -0.64
#